data_AF-A0A1W6LCJ6-F1
#
_entry.id   AF-A0A1W6LCJ6-F1
#
_cell.length_a   1.000
_cell.length_b   1.000
_cell.length_c   1.000
_cell.angle_alpha   90.00
_cell.angle_beta   90.00
_cell.angle_gamma   90.00
#
_symmetry.space_group_name_H-M   'P 1'
#
loop_
_entity.id
_entity.type
_entity.pdbx_description
1 polymer ?
#
loop_
_entity_poly.entity_id
_entity_poly.type
_entity_poly.pdbx_seq_one_letter_code
_entity_poly.pdbx_strand_id
1 'polypeptide(L)'
;MPAVAGRGSRRRTIAEMNMVPFIDVMLVLLIIFMVSAPLITPGVVDLPTVGKSKQQPQHVIEVVIAKDETMKLRLDNKENGTATMSNLRQRVVSLQGGDDNTPVVISADRSVKYELVVKTMDALQRAGVQRVGLAVKTTGV
;
A
#
# COMPACT_ATOMS: atom_id res chain seq x y z
N MET A 1 83.32 46.42 39.39
CA MET A 1 81.94 46.49 39.94
C MET A 1 80.94 46.51 38.78
N PRO A 2 79.72 45.97 38.96
CA PRO A 2 79.03 45.07 38.02
C PRO A 2 78.12 45.75 36.98
N ALA A 3 77.66 44.92 36.04
CA ALA A 3 76.75 45.20 34.94
C ALA A 3 75.34 45.62 35.38
N VAL A 4 74.65 46.39 34.53
CA VAL A 4 73.18 46.38 34.47
C VAL A 4 72.75 46.32 33.00
N ALA A 5 72.50 45.10 32.54
CA ALA A 5 71.77 44.86 31.30
C ALA A 5 70.29 45.19 31.54
N GLY A 6 69.74 46.14 30.78
CA GLY A 6 68.32 46.47 30.79
C GLY A 6 67.49 45.28 30.34
N ARG A 7 66.72 44.71 31.27
CA ARG A 7 65.81 43.59 31.03
C ARG A 7 64.67 44.06 30.14
N GLY A 8 64.69 43.67 28.86
CA GLY A 8 63.54 43.80 27.97
C GLY A 8 62.33 43.08 28.57
N SER A 9 61.29 43.83 28.93
CA SER A 9 60.01 43.28 29.35
C SER A 9 59.39 42.56 28.16
N ARG A 10 59.49 41.22 28.18
CA ARG A 10 58.91 40.35 27.17
C ARG A 10 57.38 40.41 27.34
N ARG A 11 56.74 41.29 26.57
CA ARG A 11 55.28 41.43 26.48
C ARG A 11 54.72 40.07 26.08
N ARG A 12 54.18 39.32 27.04
CA ARG A 12 53.49 38.06 26.75
C ARG A 12 52.24 38.43 25.96
N THR A 13 52.17 37.96 24.71
CA THR A 13 50.95 38.01 23.91
C THR A 13 49.94 37.08 24.56
N ILE A 14 48.94 37.66 25.20
CA ILE A 14 47.81 36.91 25.74
C ILE A 14 46.92 36.58 24.53
N ALA A 15 47.05 35.36 24.03
CA ALA A 15 46.20 34.82 22.98
C ALA A 15 45.01 34.12 23.65
N GLU A 16 44.08 34.91 24.19
CA GLU A 16 42.80 34.40 24.66
C GLU A 16 41.90 34.20 23.44
N MET A 17 41.58 32.93 23.13
CA MET A 17 40.59 32.65 22.10
C MET A 17 39.21 33.06 22.63
N ASN A 18 38.59 34.05 22.00
CA ASN A 18 37.24 34.45 22.37
C ASN A 18 36.27 33.33 21.98
N MET A 19 35.65 32.69 22.97
CA MET A 19 34.70 31.60 22.75
C MET A 19 33.33 32.11 22.30
N VAL A 20 32.98 33.39 22.56
CA VAL A 20 31.64 33.93 22.27
C VAL A 20 31.30 33.88 20.77
N PRO A 21 32.16 34.32 19.83
CA PRO A 21 31.88 34.19 18.39
C PRO A 21 31.86 32.74 17.92
N PHE A 22 32.63 31.86 18.56
CA PHE A 22 32.68 30.44 18.20
C PHE A 22 31.38 29.73 18.58
N ILE A 23 30.86 30.04 19.78
CA ILE A 23 29.57 29.54 20.25
C ILE A 23 28.44 30.02 19.34
N ASP A 24 28.46 31.29 18.91
CA ASP A 24 27.44 31.84 18.00
C ASP A 24 27.39 31.09 16.66
N VAL A 25 28.54 30.85 16.03
CA VAL A 25 28.62 30.07 14.78
C VAL A 25 28.12 28.64 14.97
N MET A 26 28.48 27.99 16.09
CA MET A 26 28.01 26.64 16.39
C MET A 26 26.49 26.59 16.62
N LEU A 27 25.93 27.58 17.33
CA LEU A 27 24.47 27.67 17.58
C LEU A 27 23.69 27.93 16.29
N VAL A 28 24.19 28.79 15.39
CA VAL A 28 23.58 29.03 14.08
C VAL A 28 23.52 27.74 13.25
N LEU A 29 24.58 26.93 13.26
CA LEU A 29 24.58 25.63 12.56
C LEU A 29 23.56 24.64 13.15
N LEU A 30 23.41 24.61 14.48
CA LEU A 30 22.39 23.77 15.13
C LEU A 30 20.96 24.20 14.76
N ILE A 31 20.71 25.52 14.72
CA ILE A 31 19.41 26.07 14.29
C ILE A 31 19.13 25.69 12.84
N ILE A 32 20.11 25.81 11.94
CA ILE A 32 19.96 25.39 10.54
C ILE A 32 19.59 23.91 10.46
N PHE A 33 20.28 23.03 11.18
CA PHE A 33 19.93 21.61 11.17
C PHE A 33 18.53 21.34 11.73
N MET A 34 18.15 21.97 12.85
CA MET A 34 16.83 21.84 13.46
C MET A 34 15.72 22.32 12.53
N VAL A 35 15.94 23.42 11.80
CA VAL A 35 14.96 24.03 10.88
C VAL A 35 14.97 23.40 9.49
N SER A 36 16.04 22.73 9.07
CA SER A 36 16.11 22.07 7.76
C SER A 36 15.32 20.75 7.68
N ALA A 37 14.93 20.18 8.83
CA ALA A 37 14.25 18.90 8.93
C ALA A 37 12.69 18.86 8.76
N PRO A 38 11.91 19.90 8.46
CA PRO A 38 10.47 19.77 8.32
C PRO A 38 10.06 19.50 6.87
N LEU A 39 10.64 18.47 6.25
CA LEU A 39 10.20 17.98 4.93
C LEU A 39 9.84 16.50 4.96
N ILE A 40 9.23 16.06 6.05
CA ILE A 40 8.34 14.91 6.00
C ILE A 40 6.93 15.47 6.17
N THR A 41 6.32 15.91 5.07
CA THR A 41 4.87 15.89 4.98
C THR A 41 4.49 14.43 5.21
N PRO A 42 3.77 14.09 6.30
CA PRO A 42 3.08 12.80 6.33
C PRO A 42 2.25 12.82 5.06
N GLY A 43 2.52 11.87 4.15
CA GLY A 43 1.73 11.72 2.94
C GLY A 43 0.29 11.78 3.37
N VAL A 44 -0.47 12.69 2.77
CA VAL A 44 -1.92 12.75 2.91
C VAL A 44 -2.41 11.34 2.66
N VAL A 45 -2.65 10.59 3.73
CA VAL A 45 -3.41 9.37 3.64
C VAL A 45 -4.79 9.93 3.35
N ASP A 46 -5.18 9.86 2.08
CA ASP A 46 -6.57 9.95 1.69
C ASP A 46 -7.29 8.90 2.54
N LEU A 47 -7.78 9.31 3.71
CA LEU A 47 -8.82 8.58 4.38
C LEU A 47 -10.01 8.77 3.45
N PRO A 48 -10.44 7.74 2.70
CA PRO A 48 -11.62 7.89 1.87
C PRO A 48 -12.73 8.32 2.81
N THR A 49 -13.24 9.53 2.60
CA THR A 49 -14.38 10.05 3.34
C THR A 49 -15.47 9.00 3.30
N VAL A 50 -15.78 8.44 4.47
CA VAL A 50 -16.97 7.62 4.72
C VAL A 50 -18.19 8.50 4.46
N GLY A 51 -18.54 8.63 3.19
CA GLY A 51 -19.46 9.66 2.72
C GLY A 51 -19.64 9.67 1.21
N LYS A 52 -18.76 9.03 0.46
CA LYS A 52 -19.15 8.43 -0.81
C LYS A 52 -19.34 6.95 -0.52
N SER A 53 -20.58 6.51 -0.39
CA SER A 53 -20.95 5.16 -0.76
C SER A 53 -20.20 4.91 -2.07
N LYS A 54 -19.07 4.19 -2.04
CA LYS A 54 -18.56 3.54 -3.23
C LYS A 54 -19.81 2.86 -3.73
N GLN A 55 -20.36 3.34 -4.85
CA GLN A 55 -21.52 2.70 -5.43
C GLN A 55 -21.18 1.23 -5.38
N GLN A 56 -21.93 0.47 -4.57
CA GLN A 56 -21.81 -0.98 -4.56
C GLN A 56 -21.78 -1.31 -6.05
N PRO A 57 -20.72 -1.98 -6.55
CA PRO A 57 -20.61 -2.25 -7.98
C PRO A 57 -22.00 -2.69 -8.43
N GLN A 58 -22.57 -1.97 -9.41
CA GLN A 58 -24.00 -2.15 -9.75
C GLN A 58 -24.31 -3.62 -10.03
N HIS A 59 -23.27 -4.31 -10.53
CA HIS A 59 -23.23 -5.74 -10.72
C HIS A 59 -21.94 -6.33 -10.12
N VAL A 60 -22.05 -7.38 -9.30
CA VAL A 60 -20.94 -8.24 -8.86
C VAL A 60 -21.20 -9.65 -9.36
N ILE A 61 -20.21 -10.24 -10.03
CA ILE A 61 -20.28 -11.63 -10.47
C ILE A 61 -19.59 -12.49 -9.42
N GLU A 62 -20.32 -13.40 -8.79
CA GLU A 62 -19.76 -14.38 -7.85
C GLU A 62 -19.66 -15.75 -8.53
N VAL A 63 -18.46 -16.33 -8.55
CA VAL A 63 -18.21 -17.71 -8.99
C VAL A 63 -18.07 -18.57 -7.75
N VAL A 64 -19.11 -19.34 -7.45
CA VAL A 64 -19.13 -20.24 -6.30
C VAL A 64 -18.60 -21.61 -6.72
N ILE A 65 -17.50 -22.04 -6.10
CA ILE A 65 -16.91 -23.36 -6.29
C ILE A 65 -17.28 -24.22 -5.09
N ALA A 66 -18.12 -25.22 -5.32
CA ALA A 66 -18.55 -26.15 -4.29
C ALA A 66 -17.60 -27.36 -4.18
N LYS A 67 -17.72 -28.11 -3.07
CA LYS A 67 -16.85 -29.25 -2.74
C LYS A 67 -16.93 -30.41 -3.74
N ASP A 68 -18.07 -30.53 -4.42
CA ASP A 68 -18.32 -31.48 -5.51
C ASP A 68 -17.68 -31.05 -6.84
N GLU A 69 -16.79 -30.06 -6.82
CA GLU A 69 -16.16 -29.44 -7.99
C GLU A 69 -17.17 -28.76 -8.93
N THR A 70 -18.42 -28.57 -8.49
CA THR A 70 -19.41 -27.82 -9.26
C THR A 70 -19.16 -26.33 -9.12
N MET A 71 -19.26 -25.62 -10.25
CA MET A 71 -19.14 -24.17 -10.29
C MET A 71 -20.51 -23.57 -10.60
N LYS A 72 -20.94 -22.64 -9.76
CA LYS A 72 -22.18 -21.89 -9.93
C LYS A 72 -21.84 -20.43 -10.13
N LEU A 73 -22.53 -19.75 -11.04
CA LEU A 73 -22.39 -18.31 -11.19
C LEU A 73 -23.57 -17.63 -10.55
N ARG A 74 -23.29 -16.54 -9.84
CA ARG A 74 -24.29 -15.60 -9.36
C ARG A 74 -23.97 -14.22 -9.90
N LEU A 75 -25.02 -13.50 -10.26
CA LEU A 75 -24.95 -12.07 -10.58
C LEU A 75 -25.81 -11.37 -9.54
N ASP A 76 -25.22 -10.50 -8.73
CA ASP A 76 -25.92 -9.80 -7.63
C ASP A 76 -26.75 -10.70 -6.74
N ASN A 77 -26.14 -11.79 -6.28
CA ASN A 77 -26.78 -12.76 -5.40
C ASN A 77 -27.92 -13.56 -6.05
N LYS A 78 -28.23 -13.34 -7.34
CA LYS A 78 -29.14 -14.19 -8.13
C LYS A 78 -28.37 -15.30 -8.82
N GLU A 79 -28.83 -16.54 -8.66
CA GLU A 79 -28.23 -17.71 -9.29
C GLU A 79 -28.45 -17.63 -10.81
N ASN A 80 -27.36 -17.61 -11.57
CA ASN A 80 -27.35 -17.47 -13.03
C ASN A 80 -26.94 -18.79 -13.73
N GLY A 81 -27.18 -19.91 -13.03
CA GLY A 81 -26.90 -21.26 -13.48
C GLY A 81 -25.50 -21.78 -13.14
N THR A 82 -25.21 -22.99 -13.62
CA THR A 82 -23.93 -23.68 -13.44
C THR A 82 -22.96 -23.38 -14.57
N ALA A 83 -21.66 -23.33 -14.26
CA ALA A 83 -20.60 -23.31 -15.25
C ALA A 83 -19.64 -24.48 -15.09
N THR A 84 -18.91 -24.70 -16.17
CA THR A 84 -17.77 -25.61 -16.23
C THR A 84 -16.56 -24.80 -16.66
N MET A 85 -15.34 -25.27 -16.40
CA MET A 85 -14.12 -24.52 -16.67
C MET A 85 -13.99 -24.06 -18.14
N SER A 86 -14.51 -24.85 -19.09
CA SER A 86 -14.53 -24.49 -20.51
C SER A 86 -15.45 -23.30 -20.83
N ASN A 87 -16.62 -23.26 -20.19
CA ASN A 87 -17.70 -22.29 -20.45
C ASN A 87 -17.66 -21.09 -19.51
N LEU A 88 -16.82 -21.13 -18.47
CA LEU A 88 -16.72 -20.11 -17.43
C LEU A 88 -16.35 -18.75 -18.05
N ARG A 89 -15.39 -18.72 -18.97
CA ARG A 89 -15.00 -17.49 -19.68
C ARG A 89 -16.17 -16.88 -20.45
N GLN A 90 -16.85 -17.67 -21.27
CA GLN A 90 -17.96 -17.18 -22.10
C GLN A 90 -19.10 -16.67 -21.23
N ARG A 91 -19.46 -17.40 -20.16
CA ARG A 91 -20.50 -16.98 -19.22
C ARG A 91 -20.13 -15.68 -18.50
N VAL A 92 -18.89 -15.56 -18.03
CA VAL A 92 -18.45 -14.34 -17.32
C VAL A 92 -18.44 -13.14 -18.26
N VAL A 93 -17.93 -13.28 -19.49
CA VAL A 93 -17.97 -12.20 -20.49
C VAL A 93 -19.41 -11.83 -20.87
N SER A 94 -20.29 -12.81 -21.04
CA SER A 94 -21.72 -12.56 -21.26
C SER A 94 -22.37 -11.81 -20.10
N LEU A 95 -21.98 -12.10 -18.85
CA LEU A 95 -22.49 -11.42 -17.67
C LEU A 95 -21.90 -10.03 -17.47
N GLN A 96 -20.66 -9.80 -17.92
CA GLN A 96 -20.03 -8.48 -17.89
C GLN A 96 -20.64 -7.53 -18.92
N GLY A 97 -21.22 -8.04 -20.01
CA GLY A 97 -21.90 -7.21 -21.00
C GLY A 97 -21.01 -6.14 -21.65
N GLY A 98 -19.69 -6.33 -21.62
CA GLY A 98 -18.70 -5.35 -22.10
C GLY A 98 -18.12 -4.41 -21.03
N ASP A 99 -18.49 -4.56 -19.75
CA ASP A 99 -17.88 -3.83 -18.63
C ASP A 99 -16.79 -4.65 -17.93
N ASP A 100 -15.55 -4.46 -18.38
CA ASP A 100 -14.34 -5.11 -17.83
C ASP A 100 -14.02 -4.68 -16.38
N ASN A 101 -14.67 -3.63 -15.88
CA ASN A 101 -14.48 -3.12 -14.52
C ASN A 101 -15.42 -3.82 -13.50
N THR A 102 -16.33 -4.67 -13.99
CA THR A 102 -17.21 -5.49 -13.15
C THR A 102 -16.36 -6.43 -12.28
N PRO A 103 -16.42 -6.30 -10.94
CA PRO A 103 -15.65 -7.17 -10.07
C PRO A 103 -16.21 -8.60 -10.08
N VAL A 104 -15.31 -9.57 -10.22
CA VAL A 104 -15.61 -10.99 -10.14
C VAL A 104 -15.04 -11.54 -8.83
N VAL A 105 -15.87 -12.13 -8.00
CA VAL A 105 -15.48 -12.72 -6.72
C VAL A 105 -15.55 -14.24 -6.82
N ILE A 106 -14.47 -14.92 -6.49
CA ILE A 106 -14.44 -16.38 -6.41
C ILE A 106 -14.72 -16.78 -4.98
N SER A 107 -15.84 -17.45 -4.77
CA SER A 107 -16.24 -18.00 -3.48
C SER A 107 -15.97 -19.50 -3.45
N ALA A 108 -14.95 -19.93 -2.72
CA ALA A 108 -14.61 -21.34 -2.59
C ALA A 108 -14.83 -21.83 -1.15
N ASP A 109 -15.33 -23.06 -1.01
CA ASP A 109 -15.32 -23.78 0.27
C ASP A 109 -13.88 -24.15 0.65
N ARG A 110 -13.57 -24.16 1.96
CA ARG A 110 -12.25 -24.53 2.50
C ARG A 110 -11.78 -25.93 2.07
N SER A 111 -12.72 -26.82 1.76
CA SER A 111 -12.46 -28.19 1.33
C SER A 111 -12.10 -28.33 -0.16
N VAL A 112 -12.22 -27.26 -0.95
CA VAL A 112 -11.88 -27.25 -2.38
C VAL A 112 -10.35 -27.26 -2.56
N LYS A 113 -9.88 -28.02 -3.56
CA LYS A 113 -8.46 -28.04 -3.92
C LYS A 113 -7.98 -26.66 -4.33
N TYR A 114 -6.91 -26.17 -3.70
CA TYR A 114 -6.29 -24.88 -4.04
C TYR A 114 -5.96 -24.76 -5.54
N GLU A 115 -5.50 -25.86 -6.15
CA GLU A 115 -5.22 -25.92 -7.59
C GLU A 115 -6.43 -25.53 -8.46
N LEU A 116 -7.64 -25.94 -8.08
CA LEU A 116 -8.87 -25.60 -8.80
C LEU A 116 -9.16 -24.10 -8.72
N VAL A 117 -8.93 -23.49 -7.56
CA VAL A 117 -9.11 -22.05 -7.35
C VAL A 117 -8.14 -21.26 -8.24
N VAL A 118 -6.86 -21.63 -8.25
CA VAL A 118 -5.84 -20.98 -9.09
C VAL A 118 -6.17 -21.13 -10.58
N LYS A 119 -6.56 -22.33 -11.04
CA LYS A 119 -6.99 -22.52 -12.44
C LYS A 119 -8.20 -21.66 -12.81
N THR A 120 -9.13 -21.47 -11.87
CA THR A 120 -10.29 -20.60 -12.08
C THR A 120 -9.87 -19.13 -12.17
N MET A 121 -8.94 -18.68 -11.31
CA MET A 121 -8.37 -17.34 -11.40
C MET A 121 -7.66 -17.10 -12.73
N ASP A 122 -6.83 -18.04 -13.19
CA ASP A 122 -6.15 -17.95 -14.49
C ASP A 122 -7.16 -17.90 -15.65
N ALA A 123 -8.23 -18.70 -15.58
CA ALA A 123 -9.27 -18.70 -16.60
C ALA A 123 -10.01 -17.36 -16.66
N LEU A 124 -10.29 -16.74 -15.51
CA LEU A 124 -10.90 -15.41 -15.41
C LEU A 124 -9.96 -14.30 -15.90
N GLN A 125 -8.68 -14.36 -15.53
CA GLN A 125 -7.70 -13.38 -15.99
C GLN A 125 -7.52 -13.44 -17.51
N ARG A 126 -7.50 -14.64 -18.10
CA ARG A 126 -7.50 -14.84 -19.56
C ARG A 126 -8.80 -14.40 -20.25
N ALA A 127 -9.90 -14.28 -19.50
CA ALA A 127 -11.16 -13.74 -20.02
C ALA A 127 -11.19 -12.21 -20.04
N GLY A 128 -10.12 -11.52 -19.60
CA GLY A 128 -10.04 -10.06 -19.57
C GLY A 128 -10.52 -9.42 -18.26
N VAL A 129 -10.87 -10.23 -17.25
CA VAL A 129 -11.36 -9.73 -15.97
C VAL A 129 -10.24 -9.03 -15.21
N GLN A 130 -10.34 -7.71 -15.04
CA GLN A 130 -9.31 -6.92 -14.36
C GLN A 130 -9.41 -7.01 -12.83
N ARG A 131 -10.61 -7.27 -12.30
CA ARG A 131 -10.90 -7.24 -10.86
C ARG A 131 -11.36 -8.60 -10.38
N VAL A 132 -10.42 -9.47 -10.01
CA VAL A 132 -10.69 -10.78 -9.42
C VAL A 132 -10.44 -10.73 -7.91
N GLY A 133 -11.45 -11.02 -7.10
CA GLY A 133 -11.35 -11.16 -5.65
C GLY A 133 -11.53 -12.61 -5.21
N LEU A 134 -10.91 -13.00 -4.11
CA LEU A 134 -11.13 -14.30 -3.47
C LEU A 134 -11.92 -14.09 -2.18
N ALA A 135 -13.08 -14.75 -2.07
CA ALA A 135 -13.84 -14.84 -0.85
C ALA A 135 -13.76 -16.29 -0.33
N VAL A 136 -13.02 -16.49 0.75
CA VAL A 136 -13.04 -17.79 1.43
C VAL A 136 -14.24 -17.78 2.35
N LYS A 137 -15.23 -18.64 2.07
CA LYS A 137 -16.31 -18.87 3.04
C LYS A 137 -15.73 -19.71 4.17
N THR A 138 -15.26 -19.04 5.21
CA THR A 138 -15.05 -19.69 6.51
C THR A 138 -16.44 -19.94 7.06
N THR A 139 -16.94 -21.17 6.92
CA THR A 139 -18.04 -21.66 7.75
C THR A 139 -17.54 -21.62 9.19
N GLY A 140 -17.69 -20.46 9.83
CA GLY A 140 -17.69 -20.32 11.27
C GLY A 140 -18.97 -20.97 11.77
N VAL A 141 -18.78 -21.88 12.72
CA VAL A 141 -19.78 -22.73 13.38
C VAL A 141 -21.08 -21.99 13.69
#